data_AF-A0A847KG85-F1
#
_entry.id   AF-A0A847KG85-F1
#
_cell.length_a   1.000
_cell.length_b   1.000
_cell.length_c   1.000
_cell.angle_alpha   90.00
_cell.angle_beta   90.00
_cell.angle_gamma   90.00
#
_symmetry.space_group_name_H-M   'P 1'
#
loop_
_entity.id
_entity.type
_entity.pdbx_description
1 polymer ?
#
loop_
_entity_poly.entity_id
_entity_poly.type
_entity_poly.pdbx_seq_one_letter_code
_entity_poly.pdbx_strand_id
1 'polypeptide(L)'
;MNGARPMPLLGDTTLVAVQHITQSVSAGFRDVPVLGLEGHAQQRSGRPSHRITVTGVLTGESALDDLAALQAIASSGEETTFAADIVTALDLQRVVVTRFEASERAGRPGVVDYRLEVVESPPLPPPAQLSAFGGLDDFGLGDLGFDTDILGDLADLAGDIAGAVDAALDAVAALDALAGLANFDFQGILAPAERVTTSVTQVADSLQSGVRALGELFG
;
A
#
# COMPACT_ATOMS: atom_id res chain seq x y z
N MET A 1 -28.41 42.18 27.61
CA MET A 1 -28.92 41.08 26.75
C MET A 1 -28.01 39.89 27.00
N ASN A 2 -28.46 38.90 27.77
CA ASN A 2 -27.67 37.71 28.09
C ASN A 2 -27.69 36.81 26.85
N GLY A 3 -26.76 37.02 25.93
CA GLY A 3 -26.58 36.13 24.79
C GLY A 3 -26.07 34.80 25.33
N ALA A 4 -26.96 33.82 25.49
CA ALA A 4 -26.57 32.45 25.77
C ALA A 4 -25.65 32.02 24.63
N ARG A 5 -24.36 31.86 24.90
CA ARG A 5 -23.43 31.35 23.90
C ARG A 5 -23.84 29.92 23.57
N PRO A 6 -23.94 29.55 22.28
CA PRO A 6 -24.26 28.18 21.90
C PRO A 6 -23.22 27.24 22.50
N MET A 7 -23.70 26.17 23.14
CA MET A 7 -22.83 25.16 23.73
C MET A 7 -22.17 24.34 22.61
N PRO A 8 -20.86 24.05 22.69
CA PRO A 8 -20.21 23.22 21.70
C PRO A 8 -20.79 21.80 21.70
N LEU A 9 -20.91 21.22 20.51
CA LEU A 9 -21.42 19.86 20.29
C LEU A 9 -20.38 19.02 19.57
N LEU A 10 -20.30 17.75 19.95
CA LEU A 10 -19.56 16.70 19.25
C LEU A 10 -20.51 15.55 18.97
N GLY A 11 -20.93 15.40 17.70
CA GLY A 11 -22.09 14.59 17.35
C GLY A 11 -23.32 15.08 18.12
N ASP A 12 -23.95 14.16 18.85
CA ASP A 12 -25.09 14.46 19.72
C ASP A 12 -24.67 14.81 21.17
N THR A 13 -23.38 14.73 21.48
CA THR A 13 -22.88 14.99 22.85
C THR A 13 -22.64 16.48 23.06
N THR A 14 -23.31 17.03 24.07
CA THR A 14 -23.09 18.42 24.48
C THR A 14 -21.84 18.53 25.34
N LEU A 15 -20.90 19.39 24.95
CA LEU A 15 -19.70 19.64 25.72
C LEU A 15 -20.00 20.69 26.80
N VAL A 16 -20.26 20.21 28.01
CA VAL A 16 -20.54 21.07 29.17
C VAL A 16 -19.25 21.64 29.75
N ALA A 17 -19.32 22.86 30.28
CA ALA A 17 -18.23 23.54 30.99
C ALA A 17 -16.88 23.56 30.24
N VAL A 18 -16.95 23.75 28.92
CA VAL A 18 -15.78 24.04 28.08
C VAL A 18 -15.14 25.35 28.52
N GLN A 19 -13.84 25.30 28.82
CA GLN A 19 -13.06 26.47 29.27
C GLN A 19 -12.36 27.15 28.10
N HIS A 20 -11.80 26.35 27.19
CA HIS A 20 -11.08 26.87 26.03
C HIS A 20 -11.35 26.01 24.80
N ILE A 21 -11.53 26.70 23.66
CA ILE A 21 -11.52 26.10 22.33
C ILE A 21 -10.44 26.83 21.56
N THR A 22 -9.45 26.08 21.10
CA THR A 22 -8.37 26.61 20.27
C THR A 22 -8.44 25.96 18.91
N GLN A 23 -8.51 26.78 17.88
CA GLN A 23 -8.35 26.33 16.49
C GLN A 23 -6.92 26.64 16.05
N SER A 24 -6.30 25.70 15.36
CA SER A 24 -5.00 25.89 14.71
C SER A 24 -4.99 25.32 13.30
N VAL A 25 -4.21 25.96 12.42
CA VAL A 25 -3.95 25.49 11.06
C VAL A 25 -2.48 25.72 10.77
N SER A 26 -1.81 24.71 10.23
CA SER A 26 -0.47 24.86 9.67
C SER A 26 -0.58 25.26 8.21
N ALA A 27 0.33 26.09 7.72
CA ALA A 27 0.35 26.49 6.31
C ALA A 27 0.84 25.37 5.36
N GLY A 28 1.36 24.27 5.91
CA GLY A 28 1.75 23.08 5.14
C GLY A 28 3.05 23.21 4.37
N PHE A 29 3.98 24.01 4.87
CA PHE A 29 5.34 24.10 4.34
C PHE A 29 6.24 23.03 4.96
N ARG A 30 7.18 22.53 4.14
CA ARG A 30 8.29 21.68 4.56
C ARG A 30 9.60 22.34 4.20
N ASP A 31 10.55 22.25 5.11
CA ASP A 31 11.92 22.68 4.88
C ASP A 31 12.64 21.68 3.98
N VAL A 32 13.22 22.19 2.90
CA VAL A 32 14.07 21.41 1.99
C VAL A 32 15.46 22.06 1.98
N PRO A 33 16.51 21.37 2.44
CA PRO A 33 17.86 21.92 2.43
C PRO A 33 18.33 22.14 0.99
N VAL A 34 18.95 23.28 0.73
CA VAL A 34 19.54 23.58 -0.58
C VAL A 34 21.04 23.37 -0.50
N LEU A 35 21.54 22.34 -1.18
CA LEU A 35 22.96 21.99 -1.14
C LEU A 35 23.83 23.16 -1.63
N GLY A 36 24.82 23.53 -0.83
CA GLY A 36 25.77 24.60 -1.15
C GLY A 36 25.28 26.03 -0.85
N LEU A 37 24.09 26.21 -0.28
CA LEU A 37 23.57 27.51 0.17
C LEU A 37 23.28 27.53 1.67
N GLU A 38 23.34 28.71 2.27
CA GLU A 38 22.83 28.93 3.62
C GLU A 38 21.31 29.05 3.58
N GLY A 39 20.62 28.17 4.32
CA GLY A 39 19.17 28.20 4.47
C GLY A 39 18.43 27.00 3.84
N HIS A 40 17.10 27.09 3.82
CA HIS A 40 16.19 26.06 3.33
C HIS A 40 15.16 26.66 2.37
N ALA A 41 14.84 25.93 1.31
CA ALA A 41 13.68 26.22 0.48
C ALA A 41 12.41 25.75 1.21
N GLN A 42 11.34 26.53 1.08
CA GLN A 42 10.03 26.20 1.63
C GLN A 42 9.18 25.53 0.55
N GLN A 43 8.95 24.22 0.65
CA GLN A 43 8.07 23.51 -0.27
C GLN A 43 6.67 23.40 0.34
N ARG A 44 5.66 23.91 -0.37
CA ARG A 44 4.25 23.76 0.04
C ARG A 44 3.74 22.37 -0.36
N SER A 45 3.44 21.52 0.62
CA SER A 45 2.92 20.16 0.39
C SER A 45 1.38 20.09 0.32
N GLY A 46 0.69 21.21 0.49
CA GLY A 46 -0.77 21.29 0.55
C GLY A 46 -1.24 22.01 1.80
N ARG A 47 -2.56 22.07 2.03
CA ARG A 47 -3.14 22.56 3.30
C ARG A 47 -3.39 21.36 4.22
N PRO A 48 -2.73 21.24 5.37
CA PRO A 48 -3.08 20.26 6.39
C PRO A 48 -4.50 20.47 6.93
N SER A 49 -5.11 19.41 7.44
CA SER A 49 -6.39 19.46 8.15
C SER A 49 -6.38 20.49 9.28
N HIS A 50 -7.50 21.19 9.44
CA HIS A 50 -7.72 22.02 10.62
C HIS A 50 -7.69 21.16 11.90
N ARG A 51 -7.08 21.70 12.96
CA ARG A 51 -7.04 21.05 14.27
C ARG A 51 -7.75 21.93 15.29
N ILE A 52 -8.62 21.33 16.07
CA ILE A 52 -9.31 21.98 17.17
C ILE A 52 -8.98 21.24 18.45
N THR A 53 -8.56 21.99 19.44
CA THR A 53 -8.37 21.51 20.80
C THR A 53 -9.46 22.10 21.68
N VAL A 54 -10.19 21.22 22.36
CA VAL A 54 -11.18 21.60 23.38
C VAL A 54 -10.64 21.16 24.73
N THR A 55 -10.65 22.08 25.71
CA THR A 55 -10.37 21.75 27.10
C THR A 55 -11.51 22.20 27.98
N GLY A 56 -11.92 21.35 28.91
CA GLY A 56 -13.02 21.64 29.81
C GLY A 56 -12.90 20.84 31.10
N VAL A 57 -13.93 20.98 31.94
CA VAL A 57 -14.00 20.26 33.20
C VAL A 57 -15.39 19.66 33.35
N LEU A 58 -15.45 18.37 33.63
CA LEU A 58 -16.68 17.67 33.98
C LEU A 58 -16.84 17.72 35.50
N THR A 59 -18.03 18.12 35.94
CA THR A 59 -18.37 18.22 37.36
C THR A 59 -19.82 17.84 37.60
N GLY A 60 -20.14 17.38 38.80
CA GLY A 60 -21.49 17.04 39.20
C GLY A 60 -21.77 15.55 39.06
N GLU A 61 -23.04 15.17 39.23
CA GLU A 61 -23.45 13.76 39.29
C GLU A 61 -23.30 13.05 37.94
N SER A 62 -23.42 13.75 36.82
CA SER A 62 -23.26 13.20 35.46
C SER A 62 -21.80 13.11 35.00
N ALA A 63 -20.83 13.62 35.77
CA ALA A 63 -19.46 13.81 35.28
C ALA A 63 -18.79 12.52 34.78
N LEU A 64 -19.09 11.39 35.43
CA LEU A 64 -18.55 10.08 35.03
C LEU A 64 -19.25 9.52 33.79
N ASP A 65 -20.55 9.76 33.64
CA ASP A 65 -21.31 9.34 32.47
C ASP A 65 -20.91 10.15 31.24
N ASP A 66 -20.74 11.47 31.42
CA ASP A 66 -20.24 12.39 30.38
C ASP A 66 -18.81 12.01 29.97
N LEU A 67 -17.96 11.64 30.94
CA LEU A 67 -16.61 11.15 30.68
C LEU A 67 -16.65 9.86 29.85
N ALA A 68 -17.51 8.90 30.22
CA ALA A 68 -17.66 7.64 29.49
C ALA A 68 -18.16 7.87 28.06
N ALA A 69 -19.09 8.80 27.84
CA ALA A 69 -19.56 9.18 26.51
C ALA A 69 -18.43 9.77 25.65
N LEU A 70 -17.62 10.68 26.20
CA LEU A 70 -16.47 11.24 25.48
C LEU A 70 -15.41 10.19 25.18
N GLN A 71 -15.16 9.26 26.10
CA GLN A 71 -14.25 8.13 25.87
C GLN A 71 -14.76 7.21 24.76
N ALA A 72 -16.05 6.92 24.74
CA ALA A 72 -16.66 6.10 23.69
C ALA A 72 -16.47 6.73 22.31
N ILE A 73 -16.77 8.03 22.17
CA ILE A 73 -16.57 8.77 20.91
C ILE A 73 -15.08 8.78 20.52
N ALA A 74 -14.18 9.02 21.47
CA ALA A 74 -12.75 9.02 21.20
C ALA A 74 -12.21 7.65 20.77
N SER A 75 -12.78 6.57 21.32
CA SER A 75 -12.36 5.19 21.04
C SER A 75 -12.95 4.60 19.76
N SER A 76 -14.06 5.16 19.24
CA SER A 76 -14.70 4.64 18.02
C SER A 76 -13.83 4.84 16.78
N GLY A 77 -13.08 5.95 16.73
CA GLY A 77 -12.32 6.37 15.56
C GLY A 77 -13.19 6.77 14.36
N GLU A 78 -14.50 6.89 14.55
CA GLU A 78 -15.45 7.24 13.51
C GLU A 78 -15.48 8.76 13.26
N GLU A 79 -15.82 9.13 12.04
CA GLU A 79 -16.09 10.52 11.69
C GLU A 79 -17.36 11.00 12.41
N THR A 80 -17.29 12.17 13.01
CA THR A 80 -18.42 12.82 13.68
C THR A 80 -18.50 14.28 13.27
N THR A 81 -19.55 14.96 13.71
CA THR A 81 -19.74 16.40 13.50
C THR A 81 -19.23 17.19 14.70
N PHE A 82 -18.72 18.39 14.46
CA PHE A 82 -18.35 19.30 15.55
C PHE A 82 -18.94 20.68 15.27
N ALA A 83 -19.69 21.20 16.24
CA ALA A 83 -20.32 22.51 16.14
C ALA A 83 -19.91 23.36 17.34
N ALA A 84 -19.37 24.55 17.07
CA ALA A 84 -19.06 25.56 18.08
C ALA A 84 -19.08 26.96 17.43
N ASP A 85 -19.28 28.01 18.23
CA ASP A 85 -19.35 29.40 17.75
C ASP A 85 -18.08 29.83 16.97
N ILE A 86 -16.90 29.37 17.42
CA ILE A 86 -15.63 29.60 16.72
C ILE A 86 -15.54 28.87 15.38
N VAL A 87 -16.34 27.81 15.20
CA VAL A 87 -16.37 26.98 13.99
C VAL A 87 -17.44 27.43 13.02
N THR A 88 -18.44 28.23 13.40
CA THR A 88 -19.42 28.76 12.43
C THR A 88 -18.80 29.61 11.31
N ALA A 89 -17.55 30.08 11.47
CA ALA A 89 -16.78 30.74 10.42
C ALA A 89 -16.00 29.77 9.50
N LEU A 90 -15.99 28.47 9.81
CA LEU A 90 -15.23 27.41 9.13
C LEU A 90 -16.22 26.34 8.66
N ASP A 91 -16.19 25.98 7.39
CA ASP A 91 -17.03 24.90 6.84
C ASP A 91 -16.46 23.51 7.20
N LEU A 92 -16.33 23.23 8.50
CA LEU A 92 -15.87 21.94 9.01
C LEU A 92 -17.04 20.97 9.12
N GLN A 93 -17.30 20.24 8.03
CA GLN A 93 -18.44 19.33 7.94
C GLN A 93 -18.24 18.05 8.76
N ARG A 94 -17.02 17.50 8.76
CA ARG A 94 -16.69 16.24 9.46
C ARG A 94 -15.33 16.32 10.15
N VAL A 95 -15.25 15.73 11.32
CA VAL A 95 -14.04 15.65 12.14
C VAL A 95 -13.84 14.25 12.70
N VAL A 96 -12.61 13.93 13.07
CA VAL A 96 -12.25 12.72 13.80
C VAL A 96 -11.55 13.10 15.10
N VAL A 97 -11.85 12.38 16.19
CA VAL A 97 -11.12 12.51 17.45
C VAL A 97 -9.77 11.83 17.31
N THR A 98 -8.69 12.60 17.49
CA THR A 98 -7.31 12.09 17.39
C THR A 98 -6.64 11.91 18.74
N ARG A 99 -7.12 12.60 19.76
CA ARG A 99 -6.61 12.49 21.12
C ARG A 99 -7.71 12.82 22.13
N PHE A 100 -7.75 12.03 23.19
CA PHE A 100 -8.56 12.30 24.36
C PHE A 100 -7.74 12.05 25.62
N GLU A 101 -7.75 13.01 26.53
CA GLU A 101 -7.09 12.92 27.82
C GLU A 101 -8.07 13.34 28.90
N ALA A 102 -8.07 12.61 30.01
CA ALA A 102 -8.84 12.96 31.19
C ALA A 102 -7.97 12.75 32.43
N SER A 103 -8.08 13.66 33.39
CA SER A 103 -7.41 13.58 34.67
C SER A 103 -8.35 14.05 35.77
N GLU A 104 -8.49 13.25 36.81
CA GLU A 104 -9.22 13.67 38.01
C GLU A 104 -8.34 14.59 38.87
N ARG A 105 -8.93 15.66 39.39
CA ARG A 105 -8.20 16.61 40.22
C ARG A 105 -8.01 16.06 41.63
N ALA A 106 -6.75 15.88 42.03
CA ALA A 106 -6.40 15.39 43.36
C ALA A 106 -7.09 16.22 44.47
N GLY A 107 -7.72 15.53 45.41
CA GLY A 107 -8.43 16.15 46.53
C GLY A 107 -9.79 16.76 46.17
N ARG A 108 -10.28 16.58 44.93
CA ARG A 108 -11.64 16.96 44.51
C ARG A 108 -12.31 15.84 43.71
N PRO A 109 -12.83 14.81 44.39
CA PRO A 109 -13.57 13.74 43.73
C PRO A 109 -14.74 14.29 42.91
N GLY A 110 -14.94 13.74 41.72
CA GLY A 110 -16.02 14.19 40.82
C GLY A 110 -15.71 15.49 40.06
N VAL A 111 -14.45 15.90 40.03
CA VAL A 111 -13.94 16.98 39.16
C VAL A 111 -12.90 16.39 38.21
N VAL A 112 -13.27 16.26 36.95
CA VAL A 112 -12.42 15.68 35.91
C VAL A 112 -12.07 16.74 34.88
N ASP A 113 -10.79 17.09 34.80
CA ASP A 113 -10.24 17.91 33.73
C ASP A 113 -10.10 17.05 32.46
N TYR A 114 -10.53 17.56 31.30
CA TYR A 114 -10.39 16.84 30.02
C TYR A 114 -9.79 17.71 28.92
N ARG A 115 -9.12 17.04 27.98
CA ARG A 115 -8.60 17.60 26.73
C ARG A 115 -8.99 16.70 25.57
N LEU A 116 -9.59 17.29 24.54
CA LEU A 116 -9.99 16.63 23.31
C LEU A 116 -9.33 17.31 22.11
N GLU A 117 -8.74 16.54 21.21
CA GLU A 117 -8.22 17.04 19.93
C GLU A 117 -9.00 16.41 18.77
N VAL A 118 -9.69 17.26 18.02
CA VAL A 118 -10.42 16.88 16.81
C VAL A 118 -9.75 17.46 15.58
N VAL A 119 -9.77 16.70 14.48
CA VAL A 119 -9.11 17.04 13.22
C VAL A 119 -10.10 16.92 12.08
N GLU A 120 -10.07 17.89 11.16
CA GLU A 120 -10.87 17.85 9.92
C GLU A 120 -10.64 16.55 9.14
N SER A 121 -11.74 15.86 8.83
CA SER A 121 -11.76 14.70 7.94
C SER A 121 -12.39 15.08 6.60
N PRO A 122 -11.59 15.42 5.58
CA PRO A 122 -12.13 15.72 4.26
C PRO A 122 -12.75 14.45 3.65
N PRO A 123 -13.81 14.58 2.84
CA PRO A 123 -14.39 13.43 2.16
C PRO A 123 -13.32 12.75 1.30
N LEU A 124 -13.21 11.42 1.41
CA LEU A 124 -12.31 10.67 0.56
C LEU A 124 -12.70 10.89 -0.91
N PRO A 125 -11.73 11.12 -1.81
CA PRO A 125 -12.03 11.13 -3.23
C PRO A 125 -12.65 9.77 -3.60
N PRO A 126 -13.57 9.74 -4.58
CA PRO A 126 -14.09 8.47 -5.07
C PRO A 126 -12.91 7.57 -5.44
N PRO A 127 -13.00 6.25 -5.15
CA PRO A 127 -11.91 5.34 -5.47
C PRO A 127 -11.57 5.52 -6.94
N ALA A 128 -10.29 5.68 -7.23
CA ALA A 128 -9.82 5.71 -8.61
C ALA A 128 -10.36 4.44 -9.27
N GLN A 129 -11.24 4.62 -10.25
CA GLN A 129 -11.63 3.49 -11.07
C GLN A 129 -10.33 2.98 -11.67
N LEU A 130 -10.04 1.68 -11.48
CA LEU A 130 -8.99 1.01 -12.21
C LEU A 130 -9.41 1.02 -13.67
N SER A 131 -9.24 2.16 -14.35
CA SER A 131 -9.12 2.16 -15.78
C SER A 131 -7.87 1.33 -16.03
N ALA A 132 -8.07 0.09 -16.43
CA ALA A 132 -7.00 -0.87 -16.73
C ALA A 132 -6.19 -0.33 -17.92
N PHE A 133 -5.30 0.64 -17.67
CA PHE A 133 -4.58 1.48 -18.65
C PHE A 133 -5.30 2.75 -19.16
N GLY A 134 -6.22 3.36 -18.40
CA GLY A 134 -6.80 4.66 -18.79
C GLY A 134 -5.89 5.84 -18.46
N GLY A 135 -4.94 6.13 -19.34
CA GLY A 135 -4.06 7.30 -19.22
C GLY A 135 -2.72 7.18 -19.95
N LEU A 136 -2.36 5.98 -20.45
CA LEU A 136 -1.11 5.81 -21.21
C LEU A 136 -1.13 6.47 -22.59
N ASP A 137 -2.33 6.69 -23.13
CA ASP A 137 -2.52 7.40 -24.41
C ASP A 137 -2.02 8.86 -24.33
N ASP A 138 -2.12 9.48 -23.15
CA ASP A 138 -1.69 10.86 -22.88
C ASP A 138 -0.22 10.96 -22.45
N PHE A 139 0.42 9.85 -22.09
CA PHE A 139 1.86 9.79 -21.78
C PHE A 139 2.76 9.83 -23.02
N GLY A 140 2.20 10.00 -24.23
CA GLY A 140 2.99 10.05 -25.46
C GLY A 140 3.76 8.76 -25.73
N LEU A 141 3.33 7.62 -25.16
CA LEU A 141 4.01 6.33 -25.35
C LEU A 141 3.98 5.85 -26.80
N GLY A 142 3.11 6.42 -27.64
CA GLY A 142 3.13 6.21 -29.09
C GLY A 142 4.38 6.78 -29.78
N ASP A 143 5.13 7.68 -29.15
CA ASP A 143 6.33 8.35 -29.70
C ASP A 143 7.60 8.12 -28.86
N LEU A 144 7.52 7.38 -27.73
CA LEU A 144 8.70 7.08 -26.91
C LEU A 144 9.57 5.93 -27.42
N GLY A 145 9.40 5.50 -28.67
CA GLY A 145 10.26 4.50 -29.29
C GLY A 145 10.34 3.18 -28.51
N PHE A 146 9.32 2.86 -27.71
CA PHE A 146 9.17 1.53 -27.14
C PHE A 146 8.86 0.60 -28.28
N ASP A 147 9.91 -0.06 -28.75
CA ASP A 147 9.85 -1.00 -29.85
C ASP A 147 8.99 -2.19 -29.41
N THR A 148 7.75 -2.24 -29.90
CA THR A 148 6.82 -3.34 -29.64
C THR A 148 7.36 -4.66 -30.18
N ASP A 149 8.37 -4.61 -31.05
CA ASP A 149 9.04 -5.77 -31.61
C ASP A 149 9.85 -6.53 -30.53
N ILE A 150 10.34 -5.84 -29.49
CA ILE A 150 11.00 -6.50 -28.34
C ILE A 150 10.03 -7.44 -27.59
N LEU A 151 8.74 -7.10 -27.55
CA LEU A 151 7.73 -7.97 -26.93
C LEU A 151 7.40 -9.17 -27.81
N GLY A 152 7.50 -9.02 -29.14
CA GLY A 152 7.43 -10.12 -30.10
C GLY A 152 8.61 -11.08 -29.93
N ASP A 153 9.83 -10.54 -29.96
CA ASP A 153 11.06 -11.31 -29.78
C ASP A 153 11.10 -12.06 -28.44
N LEU A 154 10.60 -11.44 -27.37
CA LEU A 154 10.51 -12.08 -26.05
C LEU A 154 9.46 -13.21 -26.02
N ALA A 155 8.35 -13.05 -26.74
CA ALA A 155 7.32 -14.09 -26.85
C ALA A 155 7.83 -15.28 -27.69
N ASP A 156 8.55 -15.01 -28.77
CA ASP A 156 9.16 -16.04 -29.61
C ASP A 156 10.26 -16.79 -28.85
N LEU A 157 11.13 -16.07 -28.11
CA LEU A 157 12.13 -16.68 -27.23
C LEU A 157 11.51 -17.55 -26.13
N ALA A 158 10.38 -17.12 -25.54
CA ALA A 158 9.65 -17.92 -24.57
C ALA A 158 9.06 -19.20 -25.20
N GLY A 159 8.58 -19.12 -26.44
CA GLY A 159 8.12 -20.27 -27.23
C GLY A 159 9.25 -21.27 -27.51
N ASP A 160 10.42 -20.78 -27.91
CA ASP A 160 11.61 -21.60 -28.17
C ASP A 160 12.12 -22.30 -26.90
N ILE A 161 12.12 -21.60 -25.76
CA ILE A 161 12.49 -22.18 -24.46
C ILE A 161 11.49 -23.27 -24.06
N ALA A 162 10.18 -23.02 -24.21
CA ALA A 162 9.16 -24.02 -23.89
C ALA A 162 9.31 -25.27 -24.77
N GLY A 163 9.51 -25.10 -26.08
CA GLY A 163 9.72 -26.21 -27.01
C GLY A 163 11.00 -27.00 -26.73
N ALA A 164 12.09 -26.33 -26.34
CA ALA A 164 13.34 -26.97 -25.95
C ALA A 164 13.21 -27.79 -24.65
N VAL A 165 12.42 -27.30 -23.69
CA VAL A 165 12.14 -28.01 -22.43
C VAL A 165 11.30 -29.26 -22.70
N ASP A 166 10.26 -29.16 -23.53
CA ASP A 166 9.43 -30.32 -23.89
C ASP A 166 10.25 -31.39 -24.62
N ALA A 167 11.10 -30.99 -25.57
CA ALA A 167 11.99 -31.92 -26.27
C ALA A 167 13.00 -32.60 -25.31
N ALA A 168 13.49 -31.87 -24.30
CA ALA A 168 14.37 -32.43 -23.28
C ALA A 168 13.63 -33.45 -22.39
N LEU A 169 12.39 -33.17 -22.01
CA LEU A 169 11.57 -34.09 -21.22
C LEU A 169 11.24 -35.38 -22.01
N ASP A 170 10.94 -35.27 -23.30
CA ASP A 170 10.73 -36.42 -24.18
C ASP A 170 12.00 -37.28 -24.33
N ALA A 171 13.17 -36.65 -24.46
CA ALA A 171 14.44 -37.35 -24.51
C ALA A 171 14.75 -38.11 -23.20
N VAL A 172 14.43 -37.51 -22.05
CA VAL A 172 14.55 -38.17 -20.74
C VAL A 172 13.60 -39.36 -20.63
N ALA A 173 12.34 -39.23 -21.08
CA ALA A 173 11.39 -40.34 -21.11
C ALA A 173 11.83 -41.49 -22.03
N ALA A 174 12.42 -41.16 -23.19
CA ALA A 174 13.00 -42.16 -24.11
C ALA A 174 14.21 -42.89 -23.50
N LEU A 175 15.06 -42.18 -22.76
CA LEU A 175 16.17 -42.79 -22.01
C LEU A 175 15.68 -43.70 -20.88
N ASP A 176 14.63 -43.30 -20.17
CA ASP A 176 14.01 -44.13 -19.12
C ASP A 176 13.38 -45.41 -19.70
N ALA A 177 12.71 -45.30 -20.85
CA ALA A 177 12.20 -46.46 -21.59
C ALA A 177 13.32 -47.40 -22.06
N LEU A 178 14.46 -46.85 -22.51
CA LEU A 178 15.63 -47.65 -22.90
C LEU A 178 16.32 -48.30 -21.70
N ALA A 179 16.39 -47.62 -20.55
CA ALA A 179 16.88 -48.17 -19.29
C ALA A 179 15.97 -49.32 -18.79
N GLY A 180 14.65 -49.16 -18.93
CA GLY A 180 13.67 -50.23 -18.70
C GLY A 180 13.87 -51.43 -19.63
N LEU A 181 14.31 -51.21 -20.87
CA LEU A 181 14.64 -52.26 -21.83
C LEU A 181 15.97 -52.97 -21.49
N ALA A 182 16.96 -52.25 -20.96
CA ALA A 182 18.25 -52.81 -20.54
C ALA A 182 18.16 -53.76 -19.33
N ASN A 183 17.03 -53.76 -18.61
CA ASN A 183 16.74 -54.69 -17.52
C ASN A 183 16.19 -56.06 -18.02
N PHE A 184 16.10 -56.27 -19.34
CA PHE A 184 15.83 -57.58 -19.93
C PHE A 184 17.15 -58.29 -20.27
N ASP A 185 17.31 -59.54 -19.83
CA ASP A 185 18.51 -60.36 -20.05
C ASP A 185 18.55 -60.90 -21.51
N PHE A 186 19.42 -60.31 -22.34
CA PHE A 186 19.55 -60.62 -23.77
C PHE A 186 20.70 -61.61 -24.08
N GLN A 187 20.87 -62.67 -23.29
CA GLN A 187 21.83 -63.76 -23.59
C GLN A 187 21.64 -64.49 -24.93
N GLY A 188 20.58 -64.19 -25.71
CA GLY A 188 20.28 -64.86 -26.99
C GLY A 188 20.26 -64.00 -28.26
N ILE A 189 20.48 -62.68 -28.18
CA ILE A 189 20.17 -61.73 -29.28
C ILE A 189 21.38 -60.90 -29.78
N LEU A 190 22.60 -61.26 -29.42
CA LEU A 190 23.84 -60.55 -29.84
C LEU A 190 24.24 -60.73 -31.32
N ALA A 191 23.28 -60.89 -32.23
CA ALA A 191 23.55 -61.08 -33.66
C ALA A 191 23.63 -59.81 -34.52
N PRO A 192 23.32 -58.57 -34.06
CA PRO A 192 23.78 -57.40 -34.80
C PRO A 192 24.28 -56.27 -33.88
N ALA A 193 25.41 -56.50 -33.22
CA ALA A 193 26.09 -55.51 -32.37
C ALA A 193 26.83 -54.40 -33.13
N GLU A 194 26.69 -54.29 -34.45
CA GLU A 194 27.30 -53.21 -35.25
C GLU A 194 26.37 -52.01 -35.50
N ARG A 195 25.07 -52.10 -35.19
CA ARG A 195 24.12 -50.99 -35.39
C ARG A 195 24.08 -49.97 -34.23
N VAL A 196 24.56 -50.34 -33.04
CA VAL A 196 24.48 -49.51 -31.83
C VAL A 196 25.60 -48.47 -31.75
N THR A 197 26.74 -48.73 -32.39
CA THR A 197 27.88 -47.80 -32.38
C THR A 197 27.62 -46.53 -33.19
N THR A 198 26.80 -46.59 -34.25
CA THR A 198 26.49 -45.42 -35.09
C THR A 198 25.52 -44.46 -34.40
N SER A 199 24.56 -44.96 -33.62
CA SER A 199 23.59 -44.11 -32.90
C SER A 199 24.23 -43.39 -31.71
N VAL A 200 25.16 -44.03 -31.00
CA VAL A 200 25.89 -43.39 -29.89
C VAL A 200 26.78 -42.25 -30.39
N THR A 201 27.38 -42.39 -31.59
CA THR A 201 28.21 -41.33 -32.18
C THR A 201 27.36 -40.13 -32.60
N GLN A 202 26.15 -40.35 -33.15
CA GLN A 202 25.21 -39.27 -33.47
C GLN A 202 24.65 -38.54 -32.24
N VAL A 203 24.48 -39.24 -31.13
CA VAL A 203 24.07 -38.63 -29.85
C VAL A 203 25.21 -37.79 -29.26
N ALA A 204 26.46 -38.22 -29.42
CA ALA A 204 27.61 -37.45 -28.99
C ALA A 204 27.78 -36.15 -29.81
N ASP A 205 27.58 -36.21 -31.13
CA ASP A 205 27.68 -35.04 -32.01
C ASP A 205 26.56 -34.01 -31.73
N SER A 206 25.35 -34.46 -31.42
CA SER A 206 24.23 -33.57 -31.07
C SER A 206 24.42 -32.92 -29.70
N LEU A 207 24.96 -33.64 -28.72
CA LEU A 207 25.29 -33.08 -27.40
C LEU A 207 26.44 -32.06 -27.48
N GLN A 208 27.46 -32.33 -28.29
CA GLN A 208 28.57 -31.39 -28.51
C GLN A 208 28.12 -30.11 -29.23
N SER A 209 27.13 -30.22 -30.13
CA SER A 209 26.54 -29.06 -30.82
C SER A 209 25.71 -28.20 -29.86
N GLY A 210 24.92 -28.82 -28.98
CA GLY A 210 24.17 -28.11 -27.94
C GLY A 210 25.06 -27.36 -26.94
N VAL A 211 26.19 -27.96 -26.54
CA VAL A 211 27.16 -27.31 -25.64
C VAL A 211 27.86 -26.11 -26.31
N ARG A 212 28.11 -26.15 -27.62
CA ARG A 212 28.64 -24.99 -28.36
C ARG A 212 27.63 -23.86 -28.49
N ALA A 213 26.37 -24.18 -28.80
CA ALA A 213 25.30 -23.18 -28.87
C ALA A 213 25.09 -22.47 -27.53
N LEU A 214 25.18 -23.20 -26.41
CA LEU A 214 25.17 -22.61 -25.07
C LEU A 214 26.42 -21.77 -24.78
N GLY A 215 27.59 -22.17 -25.29
CA GLY A 215 28.82 -21.41 -25.17
C GLY A 215 28.81 -20.07 -25.92
N GLU A 216 28.12 -19.98 -27.05
CA GLU A 216 27.95 -18.75 -27.84
C GLU A 216 26.86 -17.82 -27.25
N LEU A 217 25.91 -18.36 -26.48
CA LEU A 217 24.86 -17.57 -25.81
C LEU A 217 25.37 -16.86 -24.54
N PHE A 218 26.38 -17.42 -23.89
CA PHE A 218 26.90 -16.95 -22.59
C PHE A 218 28.36 -16.46 -22.64
N GLY A 219 28.95 -16.35 -23.82
CA GLY A 219 30.33 -15.92 -24.08
C GLY A 219 30.42 -14.69 -24.97
#